data_AF-A0A7J2JHT1-F1
#
_entry.id   AF-A0A7J2JHT1-F1
#
_cell.length_a   1.000
_cell.length_b   1.000
_cell.length_c   1.000
_cell.angle_alpha   90.00
_cell.angle_beta   90.00
_cell.angle_gamma   90.00
#
_symmetry.space_group_name_H-M   'P 1'
#
loop_
_entity.id
_entity.type
_entity.pdbx_description
1 polymer ?
#
loop_
_entity_poly.entity_id
_entity_poly.type
_entity_poly.pdbx_seq_one_letter_code
_entity_poly.pdbx_strand_id
1 'polypeptide(L)' 'LHVFELRTCLKAQWEIRAVAEKMLELCKKVAPTIFEKAGPPCVSKGICPEKDYKCPKWLELKEKGLVN' A
#
# COMPACT_ATOMS: atom_id res chain seq x y z
N LEU A 1 -1.17 -0.13 -9.99
CA LEU A 1 -0.36 1.12 -10.11
C LEU A 1 1.05 0.86 -9.61
N HIS A 2 2.00 0.61 -10.52
CA HIS A 2 3.27 -0.06 -10.20
C HIS A 2 4.12 0.65 -9.12
N VAL A 3 4.34 1.97 -9.25
CA VAL A 3 5.18 2.72 -8.31
C VAL A 3 4.60 2.66 -6.89
N PHE A 4 3.29 2.88 -6.74
CA PHE A 4 2.66 2.84 -5.43
C PHE A 4 2.69 1.44 -4.82
N GLU A 5 2.46 0.40 -5.61
CA GLU A 5 2.56 -0.99 -5.14
C GLU A 5 3.94 -1.30 -4.56
N LEU A 6 5.02 -0.91 -5.24
CA LEU A 6 6.37 -1.20 -4.75
C LEU A 6 6.83 -0.26 -3.64
N ARG A 7 6.57 1.03 -3.78
CA ARG A 7 7.23 2.05 -2.93
C ARG A 7 6.45 2.41 -1.69
N THR A 8 5.15 2.12 -1.62
CA THR A 8 4.37 2.30 -0.38
C THR A 8 4.36 1.05 0.52
N CYS A 9 5.05 -0.03 0.12
CA CYS A 9 5.21 -1.23 0.94
C CYS A 9 6.11 -0.97 2.15
N LEU A 10 5.76 -1.50 3.33
CA LEU A 10 6.59 -1.38 4.54
C LEU A 10 7.98 -2.02 4.41
N LYS A 11 8.19 -2.91 3.44
CA LYS A 11 9.50 -3.51 3.14
C LYS A 11 10.40 -2.58 2.33
N ALA A 12 9.86 -1.55 1.68
CA ALA A 12 10.66 -0.55 0.99
C ALA A 12 11.42 0.33 2.00
N GLN A 13 12.56 0.88 1.57
CA GLN A 13 13.31 1.87 2.35
C GLN A 13 12.39 3.02 2.78
N TRP A 14 12.55 3.47 4.02
CA TRP A 14 11.61 4.41 4.63
C TRP A 14 11.60 5.77 3.93
N GLU A 15 12.73 6.21 3.37
CA GLU A 15 12.85 7.47 2.64
C GLU A 15 11.97 7.49 1.38
N ILE A 16 12.12 6.47 0.53
CA ILE A 16 11.34 6.36 -0.72
C ILE A 16 9.86 6.11 -0.42
N ARG A 17 9.55 5.41 0.68
CA ARG A 17 8.19 5.20 1.12
C ARG A 17 7.52 6.50 1.54
N ALA A 18 8.19 7.33 2.32
CA ALA A 18 7.66 8.64 2.72
C ALA A 18 7.38 9.54 1.50
N VAL A 19 8.23 9.51 0.48
CA VAL A 19 8.00 10.23 -0.78
C VAL A 19 6.79 9.66 -1.53
N ALA A 20 6.72 8.34 -1.70
CA ALA A 20 5.62 7.69 -2.40
C ALA A 20 4.26 7.88 -1.72
N GLU A 21 4.22 7.89 -0.37
CA GLU A 21 3.02 8.18 0.41
C GLU A 21 2.52 9.62 0.15
N LYS A 22 3.41 10.62 0.14
CA LYS A 22 3.06 12.01 -0.22
C LYS A 22 2.58 12.14 -1.66
N MET A 23 3.24 11.47 -2.60
CA MET A 23 2.81 11.43 -3.99
C MET A 23 1.39 10.85 -4.11
N LEU A 24 1.12 9.75 -3.42
CA LEU A 24 -0.19 9.09 -3.43
C LEU A 24 -1.28 10.00 -2.86
N GLU A 25 -0.98 10.74 -1.78
CA GLU A 25 -1.91 11.72 -1.21
C GLU A 25 -2.30 12.80 -2.23
N LEU A 26 -1.32 13.37 -2.94
CA LEU A 26 -1.56 14.36 -3.99
C LEU A 26 -2.37 13.76 -5.15
N CYS A 27 -2.04 12.54 -5.59
CA CYS A 27 -2.78 11.83 -6.62
C CYS A 27 -4.24 11.58 -6.22
N LYS A 28 -4.51 11.23 -4.96
CA LYS A 28 -5.88 11.04 -4.44
C LYS A 28 -6.70 12.33 -4.42
N LYS A 29 -6.06 13.49 -4.19
CA LYS A 29 -6.72 14.81 -4.27
C LYS A 29 -7.11 15.16 -5.70
N VAL A 30 -6.24 14.86 -6.67
CA VAL A 30 -6.46 15.21 -8.09
C VAL A 30 -7.40 14.23 -8.79
N ALA A 31 -7.28 12.92 -8.51
CA ALA A 31 -8.03 11.88 -9.20
C ALA A 31 -8.47 10.77 -8.22
N PRO A 32 -9.43 11.05 -7.32
CA PRO A 32 -9.82 10.14 -6.25
C PRO A 32 -10.30 8.78 -6.76
N THR A 33 -11.08 8.73 -7.85
CA THR A 33 -11.61 7.48 -8.41
C THR A 33 -10.52 6.54 -8.94
N ILE A 34 -9.43 7.10 -9.51
CA ILE A 34 -8.33 6.30 -10.05
C ILE A 34 -7.45 5.77 -8.90
N PHE A 35 -7.23 6.58 -7.88
CA PHE A 35 -6.29 6.29 -6.79
C PHE A 35 -6.95 5.76 -5.51
N GLU A 36 -8.26 5.52 -5.50
CA GLU A 36 -9.03 5.05 -4.34
C GLU A 36 -8.35 3.84 -3.67
N LYS A 37 -8.04 2.81 -4.48
CA LYS A 37 -7.41 1.55 -4.04
C LYS A 37 -5.91 1.51 -4.26
N ALA A 38 -5.29 2.64 -4.57
CA ALA A 38 -3.83 2.69 -4.76
C ALA A 38 -3.10 2.58 -3.42
N GLY A 39 -1.99 1.84 -3.43
CA GLY A 39 -1.22 1.49 -2.23
C GLY A 39 -0.41 0.21 -2.44
N PRO A 40 0.13 -0.40 -1.38
CA PRO A 40 0.89 -1.64 -1.47
C PRO A 40 -0.03 -2.80 -1.94
N PRO A 41 0.52 -3.93 -2.43
CA PRO A 41 -0.27 -5.05 -2.94
C PRO A 41 -1.29 -5.59 -1.95
N CYS A 42 -1.01 -5.54 -0.65
CA CYS A 42 -1.94 -5.96 0.40
C CYS A 42 -3.17 -5.03 0.49
N VAL A 43 -3.08 -3.78 0.06
CA VAL A 43 -4.20 -2.82 -0.01
C VAL A 43 -4.87 -2.85 -1.38
N SER A 44 -4.08 -2.85 -2.46
CA SER A 44 -4.62 -2.73 -3.82
C SER A 44 -5.18 -4.03 -4.39
N LYS A 45 -4.63 -5.17 -3.96
CA LYS A 45 -4.95 -6.51 -4.48
C LYS A 45 -5.34 -7.51 -3.39
N GLY A 46 -5.19 -7.14 -2.11
CA GLY A 46 -5.46 -8.05 -0.98
C GLY A 46 -4.47 -9.20 -0.85
N ILE A 47 -3.29 -9.11 -1.48
CA ILE A 47 -2.27 -10.17 -1.49
C ILE A 47 -0.91 -9.64 -1.03
N CYS A 48 -0.12 -10.48 -0.35
CA CYS A 48 1.27 -10.18 -0.02
C CYS A 48 2.19 -11.00 -0.94
N PRO A 49 2.85 -10.40 -1.96
CA PRO A 49 3.73 -11.14 -2.86
C PRO A 49 4.95 -11.72 -2.13
N GLU A 50 5.39 -11.05 -1.06
CA GLU A 50 6.49 -11.49 -0.18
C GLU A 50 6.12 -12.68 0.71
N LYS A 51 4.82 -13.03 0.79
CA LYS A 51 4.28 -14.07 1.71
C LYS A 51 4.65 -13.86 3.18
N ASP A 52 5.00 -12.63 3.56
CA ASP A 52 5.28 -12.25 4.94
C ASP A 52 4.00 -11.77 5.64
N TYR A 53 3.30 -12.71 6.26
CA TYR A 53 2.07 -12.46 7.01
C TYR A 53 2.30 -11.96 8.45
N LYS A 54 3.56 -11.85 8.88
CA LYS A 54 3.95 -11.22 10.14
C LYS A 54 4.19 -9.72 9.99
N CYS A 55 4.13 -9.20 8.75
CA CYS A 55 4.23 -7.77 8.48
C CYS A 55 3.18 -6.97 9.29
N PRO A 56 3.56 -5.90 10.00
CA PRO A 56 2.63 -5.10 10.81
C PRO A 56 1.42 -4.60 10.02
N LYS A 57 1.63 -4.19 8.76
CA LYS A 57 0.53 -3.75 7.89
C LYS A 57 -0.42 -4.88 7.53
N TRP A 58 0.10 -6.09 7.35
CA TRP A 58 -0.74 -7.25 7.06
C TRP A 58 -1.63 -7.60 8.24
N LEU A 59 -1.06 -7.61 9.45
CA LEU A 59 -1.80 -7.87 10.68
C LEU A 59 -2.93 -6.84 10.88
N GLU A 60 -2.63 -5.55 10.70
CA GLU A 60 -3.63 -4.46 10.75
C GLU A 60 -4.78 -4.69 9.75
N LEU A 61 -4.46 -5.09 8.51
CA LEU A 61 -5.48 -5.35 7.48
C LEU A 61 -6.31 -6.60 7.80
N LYS A 62 -5.68 -7.63 8.39
CA LYS A 62 -6.34 -8.87 8.78
C LYS A 62 -7.32 -8.65 9.94
N GLU A 63 -6.93 -7.87 10.93
CA GLU A 63 -7.80 -7.44 12.04
C GLU A 63 -9.04 -6.68 11.53
N LYS A 64 -8.87 -5.89 10.46
CA LYS A 64 -9.95 -5.17 9.78
C LYS A 64 -10.77 -6.03 8.81
N GLY A 65 -10.42 -7.31 8.63
CA GLY A 65 -11.11 -8.21 7.68
C GLY A 65 -10.92 -7.83 6.21
N LEU A 66 -9.87 -7.06 5.87
CA LEU A 66 -9.59 -6.60 4.51
C LEU A 66 -8.72 -7.57 3.71
N VAL A 67 -8.09 -8.52 4.38
CA VAL A 67 -7.26 -9.58 3.80
C VAL A 67 -7.51 -10.90 4.53
N ASN A 68 -7.33 -12.02 3.81
CA ASN A 68 -7.58 -13.38 4.30
C ASN A 68 -6.27 -14.06 4.71
#